data_AF-A0A920PCQ3-F1
#
_entry.id   AF-A0A920PCQ3-F1
#
_cell.length_a   1.000
_cell.length_b   1.000
_cell.length_c   1.000
_cell.angle_alpha   90.00
_cell.angle_beta   90.00
_cell.angle_gamma   90.00
#
_symmetry.space_group_name_H-M   'P 1'
#
loop_
_entity.id
_entity.type
_entity.pdbx_description
1 polymer ?
#
loop_
_entity_poly.entity_id
_entity_poly.type
_entity_poly.pdbx_seq_one_letter_code
_entity_poly.pdbx_strand_id
1 'polypeptide(L)'
;MSTVALAVSNGNGKFIVPAFVNIIVAANAGGAWSPFGDITTLMVWTSGKVHTMEFSYLVLPSIVNWIVPAIIMYFFVPDEMPDIGDENVQMKAGAKVIIGLGIFTIATAVSFHQFLPLPPFMGMMFGLGLLMMKGYYLKKLGRSKTP
;
A
#
# COMPACT_ATOMS: atom_id res chain seq x y z
N MET A 1 5.35 -7.22 -0.86
CA MET A 1 4.70 -8.32 -0.11
C MET A 1 4.85 -9.65 -0.84
N SER A 2 4.37 -9.81 -2.08
CA SER A 2 4.49 -11.09 -2.81
C SER A 2 5.94 -11.52 -3.08
N THR A 3 6.85 -10.57 -3.30
CA THR A 3 8.30 -10.83 -3.39
C THR A 3 8.89 -11.36 -2.09
N VAL A 4 8.42 -10.87 -0.94
CA VAL A 4 8.86 -11.36 0.38
C VAL A 4 8.31 -12.76 0.60
N ALA A 5 7.03 -13.00 0.32
CA ALA A 5 6.45 -14.34 0.41
C ALA A 5 7.17 -15.34 -0.50
N LEU A 6 7.56 -14.94 -1.71
CA LEU A 6 8.35 -15.79 -2.61
C LEU A 6 9.76 -16.05 -2.06
N ALA A 7 10.46 -15.03 -1.56
CA ALA A 7 11.79 -15.16 -0.99
C ALA A 7 11.81 -16.11 0.23
N VAL A 8 10.77 -16.04 1.06
CA VAL A 8 10.63 -16.84 2.29
C VAL A 8 10.11 -18.25 1.99
N SER A 9 9.45 -18.47 0.85
CA SER A 9 8.81 -19.75 0.54
C SER A 9 9.75 -20.93 0.29
N ASN A 10 11.05 -20.69 0.06
CA ASN A 10 12.02 -21.71 -0.35
C ASN A 10 11.54 -22.58 -1.55
N GLY A 11 10.65 -22.05 -2.41
CA GLY A 11 10.08 -22.78 -3.54
C GLY A 11 8.90 -23.71 -3.19
N ASN A 12 8.40 -23.68 -1.95
CA ASN A 12 7.26 -24.50 -1.53
C ASN A 12 5.93 -23.97 -2.08
N GLY A 13 5.43 -24.60 -3.15
CA GLY A 13 4.16 -24.24 -3.77
C GLY A 13 2.94 -24.30 -2.83
N LYS A 14 2.97 -25.18 -1.82
CA LYS A 14 1.89 -25.29 -0.82
C LYS A 14 1.86 -24.10 0.14
N PHE A 15 2.98 -23.39 0.32
CA PHE A 15 3.03 -22.13 1.05
C PHE A 15 2.73 -20.92 0.13
N ILE A 16 3.31 -20.90 -1.07
CA ILE A 16 3.21 -19.76 -2.01
C ILE A 16 1.74 -19.47 -2.34
N VAL A 17 0.95 -20.50 -2.65
CA VAL A 17 -0.44 -20.31 -3.11
C VAL A 17 -1.31 -19.68 -2.01
N PRO A 18 -1.42 -20.25 -0.78
CA PRO A 18 -2.15 -19.61 0.31
C PRO A 18 -1.59 -18.24 0.68
N ALA A 19 -0.27 -18.05 0.68
CA ALA A 19 0.34 -16.76 1.00
C ALA A 19 -0.06 -15.68 -0.01
N PHE A 20 -0.05 -15.99 -1.31
CA PHE A 20 -0.43 -15.04 -2.36
C PHE A 20 -1.92 -14.71 -2.30
N VAL A 21 -2.77 -15.73 -2.12
CA VAL A 21 -4.22 -15.54 -1.96
C VAL A 21 -4.49 -14.66 -0.73
N ASN A 22 -3.86 -14.95 0.40
CA ASN A 22 -3.99 -14.14 1.62
C ASN A 22 -3.57 -12.68 1.38
N ILE A 23 -2.41 -12.45 0.74
CA ILE A 23 -1.95 -11.09 0.39
C ILE A 23 -2.98 -10.34 -0.47
N ILE A 24 -3.55 -11.00 -1.49
CA ILE A 24 -4.55 -10.38 -2.38
C ILE A 24 -5.81 -10.02 -1.60
N VAL A 25 -6.33 -10.95 -0.79
CA VAL A 25 -7.52 -10.73 0.04
C VAL A 25 -7.27 -9.61 1.05
N ALA A 26 -6.13 -9.62 1.73
CA ALA A 26 -5.75 -8.59 2.70
C ALA A 26 -5.62 -7.21 2.06
N ALA A 27 -4.99 -7.12 0.89
CA ALA A 27 -4.82 -5.85 0.18
C ALA A 27 -6.16 -5.25 -0.26
N ASN A 28 -7.07 -6.08 -0.79
CA ASN A 28 -8.39 -5.63 -1.22
C ASN A 28 -9.27 -5.26 -0.01
N ALA A 29 -9.35 -6.12 1.00
CA ALA A 29 -10.09 -5.84 2.23
C ALA A 29 -9.59 -4.57 2.93
N GLY A 30 -8.26 -4.39 2.97
CA GLY A 30 -7.61 -3.19 3.49
C GLY A 30 -7.85 -1.93 2.66
N GLY A 31 -8.19 -2.05 1.38
CA GLY A 31 -8.58 -0.93 0.54
C GLY A 31 -10.02 -0.47 0.77
N ALA A 32 -10.94 -1.38 1.07
CA ALA A 32 -12.38 -1.10 1.10
C ALA A 32 -12.82 -0.07 2.17
N TRP A 33 -12.07 0.10 3.27
CA TRP A 33 -12.41 1.03 4.35
C TRP A 33 -11.79 2.43 4.20
N SER A 34 -11.23 2.74 3.02
CA SER A 34 -10.67 4.06 2.69
C SER A 34 -11.14 4.51 1.32
N PRO A 35 -11.43 5.80 1.09
CA PRO A 35 -11.81 6.30 -0.24
C PRO A 35 -10.71 6.11 -1.29
N PHE A 36 -9.45 5.98 -0.88
CA PHE A 36 -8.30 5.79 -1.79
C PHE A 36 -7.91 4.33 -2.00
N GLY A 37 -8.56 3.38 -1.33
CA GLY A 37 -8.05 2.01 -1.28
C GLY A 37 -8.30 1.18 -2.54
N ASP A 38 -9.46 1.34 -3.19
CA ASP A 38 -9.79 0.70 -4.46
C ASP A 38 -10.37 1.71 -5.47
N ILE A 39 -10.32 1.37 -6.76
CA ILE A 39 -10.93 2.18 -7.83
C ILE A 39 -12.44 2.32 -7.59
N THR A 40 -13.08 1.29 -7.05
CA THR A 40 -14.52 1.31 -6.73
C THR A 40 -14.84 2.24 -5.56
N THR A 41 -14.03 2.25 -4.49
CA THR A 41 -14.20 3.19 -3.35
C THR A 41 -13.98 4.63 -3.79
N LEU A 42 -12.98 4.85 -4.65
CA LEU A 42 -12.71 6.16 -5.23
C LEU A 42 -13.87 6.64 -6.11
N MET A 43 -14.46 5.74 -6.91
CA MET A 43 -15.61 6.06 -7.76
C MET A 43 -16.83 6.50 -6.95
N VAL A 44 -17.19 5.77 -5.89
CA VAL A 44 -18.37 6.15 -5.07
C VAL A 44 -18.13 7.44 -4.29
N TRP A 45 -16.91 7.65 -3.80
CA TRP A 45 -16.52 8.88 -3.10
C TRP A 45 -16.54 10.10 -4.02
N THR A 46 -15.89 10.02 -5.19
CA THR A 46 -15.88 11.11 -6.18
C THR A 46 -17.25 11.39 -6.78
N SER A 47 -18.15 10.40 -6.82
CA SER A 47 -19.55 10.59 -7.21
C SER A 47 -20.44 11.22 -6.12
N GLY A 48 -19.88 11.52 -4.94
CA GLY A 48 -20.60 12.14 -3.83
C GLY A 48 -21.61 11.22 -3.14
N LYS A 49 -21.54 9.89 -3.36
CA LYS A 49 -22.48 8.92 -2.80
C LYS A 49 -22.17 8.52 -1.36
N VAL A 50 -20.90 8.64 -0.95
CA VAL A 50 -20.40 8.22 0.36
C VAL A 50 -19.37 9.23 0.84
N HIS A 51 -19.49 9.69 2.10
CA HIS A 51 -18.52 10.59 2.70
C HIS A 51 -17.31 9.84 3.30
N THR A 52 -16.17 10.53 3.44
CA THR A 52 -14.91 9.93 3.97
C THR A 52 -15.11 9.19 5.29
N MET A 53 -15.94 9.72 6.20
CA MET A 53 -16.17 9.12 7.52
C MET A 53 -17.05 7.85 7.45
N GLU A 54 -17.87 7.69 6.42
CA GLU A 54 -18.76 6.53 6.27
C GLU A 54 -17.98 5.26 5.90
N PHE A 55 -16.81 5.39 5.27
CA PHE A 55 -15.92 4.26 5.02
C PHE A 55 -15.43 3.59 6.32
N SER A 56 -15.48 4.28 7.47
CA SER A 56 -15.15 3.68 8.77
C SER A 56 -16.10 2.55 9.17
N TYR A 57 -17.35 2.54 8.68
CA TYR A 57 -18.29 1.45 8.90
C TYR A 57 -17.84 0.14 8.21
N LEU A 58 -16.98 0.23 7.19
CA LEU A 58 -16.46 -0.92 6.46
C LEU A 58 -15.24 -1.55 7.14
N VAL A 59 -14.65 -0.94 8.17
CA VAL A 59 -13.47 -1.47 8.87
C VAL A 59 -13.75 -2.87 9.44
N LEU A 60 -14.84 -3.03 10.19
CA LEU A 60 -15.24 -4.31 10.77
C LEU A 60 -15.55 -5.37 9.70
N PRO A 61 -16.43 -5.11 8.71
CA PRO A 61 -16.66 -6.02 7.59
C PRO A 61 -15.39 -6.42 6.83
N SER A 62 -14.48 -5.47 6.58
CA SER A 62 -13.20 -5.73 5.91
C SER A 62 -12.30 -6.68 6.71
N ILE A 63 -12.19 -6.46 8.03
CA ILE A 63 -11.42 -7.35 8.90
C ILE A 63 -12.01 -8.76 8.87
N VAL A 64 -13.34 -8.88 8.98
CA VAL A 64 -14.02 -10.19 8.93
C VAL A 64 -13.79 -10.88 7.58
N ASN A 65 -13.91 -10.14 6.48
CA ASN A 65 -13.67 -10.64 5.12
C ASN A 65 -12.25 -11.19 4.94
N TRP A 66 -11.26 -10.61 5.60
CA TRP A 66 -9.88 -11.12 5.56
C TRP A 66 -9.64 -12.26 6.55
N ILE A 67 -10.13 -12.16 7.78
CA ILE A 67 -9.79 -13.10 8.86
C ILE A 67 -10.37 -14.50 8.61
N VAL A 68 -11.59 -14.59 8.06
CA VAL A 68 -12.27 -15.87 7.78
C VAL A 68 -11.45 -16.73 6.81
N PRO A 69 -11.10 -16.27 5.60
CA PRO A 69 -10.26 -17.06 4.70
C PRO A 69 -8.85 -17.25 5.24
N ALA A 70 -8.29 -16.30 5.99
CA ALA A 70 -6.98 -16.48 6.62
C ALA A 70 -6.95 -17.66 7.61
N ILE A 71 -7.99 -17.80 8.44
CA ILE A 71 -8.15 -18.93 9.36
C ILE A 71 -8.31 -20.24 8.60
N ILE A 72 -9.09 -20.25 7.51
CA ILE A 72 -9.25 -21.46 6.69
C ILE A 72 -7.91 -21.87 6.08
N MET A 73 -7.17 -20.92 5.50
CA MET A 73 -5.87 -21.17 4.87
C MET A 73 -4.82 -21.64 5.85
N TYR A 74 -4.86 -21.20 7.12
CA TYR A 74 -3.90 -21.61 8.16
C TYR A 74 -3.74 -23.14 8.25
N PHE A 75 -4.84 -23.89 8.11
CA PHE A 75 -4.80 -25.36 8.15
C PHE A 75 -4.14 -26.04 6.95
N PHE A 76 -3.90 -25.30 5.86
CA PHE A 76 -3.28 -25.79 4.63
C PHE A 76 -1.84 -25.32 4.45
N VAL A 77 -1.35 -24.45 5.34
CA VAL A 77 0.03 -23.95 5.30
C VAL A 77 0.97 -25.02 5.89
N PRO A 78 2.06 -25.39 5.20
CA PRO A 78 3.07 -26.29 5.74
C PRO A 78 3.71 -25.73 7.01
N ASP A 79 3.94 -26.60 8.00
CA ASP A 79 4.69 -26.25 9.22
C ASP A 79 6.20 -26.33 8.94
N GLU A 80 6.68 -25.37 8.14
CA GLU A 80 8.09 -25.22 7.78
C GLU A 80 8.60 -23.86 8.27
N MET A 81 9.73 -23.86 8.97
CA MET A 81 10.43 -22.64 9.35
C MET A 81 11.43 -22.26 8.25
N PRO A 82 11.33 -21.06 7.67
CA PRO A 82 12.33 -20.57 6.73
C PRO A 82 13.64 -20.26 7.46
N ASP A 83 14.76 -20.46 6.77
CA ASP A 83 16.07 -20.07 7.27
C ASP A 83 16.16 -18.54 7.35
N ILE A 84 16.44 -18.01 8.54
CA ILE A 84 16.51 -16.56 8.76
C ILE A 84 17.87 -16.08 8.26
N GLY A 85 17.90 -15.56 7.03
CA GLY A 85 19.06 -14.83 6.55
C GLY A 85 19.18 -13.48 7.28
N ASP A 86 20.28 -13.26 8.00
CA ASP A 86 20.63 -11.98 8.64
C ASP A 86 21.07 -10.94 7.60
N GLU A 87 20.20 -10.61 6.64
CA GLU A 87 20.43 -9.47 5.76
C GLU A 87 19.91 -8.18 6.41
N ASN A 88 20.85 -7.32 6.83
CA ASN A 88 20.52 -5.98 7.30
C ASN A 88 20.06 -5.11 6.12
N VAL A 89 18.74 -5.03 5.93
CA VAL A 89 18.14 -4.15 4.92
C VAL A 89 18.24 -2.68 5.37
N GLN A 90 19.26 -1.97 4.88
CA GLN A 90 19.38 -0.52 5.10
C GLN A 90 18.54 0.28 4.11
N MET A 91 17.81 1.28 4.63
CA MET A 91 17.09 2.23 3.79
C MET A 91 18.07 3.05 2.93
N LYS A 92 17.80 3.12 1.63
CA LYS A 92 18.56 3.99 0.71
C LYS A 92 18.47 5.46 1.12
N ALA A 93 19.53 6.22 0.85
CA ALA A 93 19.55 7.66 1.10
C ALA A 93 18.38 8.36 0.38
N GLY A 94 17.59 9.14 1.13
CA GLY A 94 16.39 9.80 0.63
C GLY A 94 15.08 9.02 0.78
N ALA A 95 15.11 7.75 1.21
CA ALA A 95 13.90 6.94 1.39
C ALA A 95 12.88 7.59 2.34
N LYS A 96 13.33 8.10 3.50
CA LYS A 96 12.45 8.80 4.47
C LYS A 96 11.78 10.04 3.87
N VAL A 97 12.49 10.79 3.02
CA VAL A 97 11.94 11.99 2.35
C VAL A 97 10.88 11.60 1.33
N ILE A 98 11.12 10.56 0.55
CA ILE A 98 10.14 10.05 -0.43
C ILE A 98 8.88 9.51 0.28
N ILE A 99 9.04 8.79 1.38
CA ILE A 99 7.91 8.33 2.20
C ILE A 99 7.09 9.52 2.71
N GLY A 100 7.76 10.54 3.28
CA GLY A 100 7.10 11.75 3.75
C GLY A 100 6.34 12.50 2.64
N LEU A 101 6.92 12.60 1.44
CA LEU A 101 6.25 13.18 0.28
C LEU A 101 5.06 12.36 -0.21
N GLY A 102 5.12 11.03 -0.11
CA GLY A 102 3.98 10.15 -0.39
C GLY A 102 2.81 10.43 0.55
N ILE A 103 3.08 10.50 1.86
CA ILE A 103 2.06 10.84 2.87
C ILE A 103 1.50 12.25 2.61
N PHE A 104 2.36 13.22 2.31
CA PHE A 104 1.95 14.58 1.97
C PHE A 104 1.05 14.63 0.72
N THR A 105 1.35 13.80 -0.29
CA THR A 105 0.53 13.68 -1.51
C THR A 105 -0.88 13.21 -1.18
N ILE A 106 -1.01 12.19 -0.33
CA ILE A 106 -2.32 11.67 0.12
C ILE A 106 -3.07 12.75 0.89
N ALA A 107 -2.40 13.43 1.83
CA ALA A 107 -3.01 14.51 2.61
C ALA A 107 -3.52 15.66 1.74
N THR A 108 -2.77 16.03 0.71
CA THR A 108 -3.17 17.10 -0.23
C THR A 108 -4.36 16.67 -1.09
N ALA A 109 -4.39 15.41 -1.56
CA ALA A 109 -5.52 14.87 -2.31
C ALA A 109 -6.83 14.88 -1.50
N VAL A 110 -6.77 14.47 -0.22
CA VAL A 110 -7.92 14.55 0.70
C VAL A 110 -8.33 16.01 0.93
N SER A 111 -7.37 16.89 1.21
CA SER A 111 -7.64 18.28 1.56
C SER A 111 -8.26 19.08 0.41
N PHE A 112 -7.82 18.84 -0.82
CA PHE A 112 -8.35 19.51 -2.01
C PHE A 112 -9.82 19.16 -2.26
N HIS A 113 -10.19 17.91 -2.01
CA HIS A 113 -11.58 17.47 -2.16
C HIS A 113 -12.46 17.94 -1.01
N GLN A 114 -11.97 17.86 0.23
CA GLN A 114 -12.75 18.19 1.43
C GLN A 114 -12.93 19.70 1.62
N PHE A 115 -11.90 20.51 1.35
CA PHE A 115 -11.90 21.95 1.66
C PHE A 115 -12.01 22.86 0.44
N LEU A 116 -11.52 22.44 -0.75
CA LEU A 116 -11.46 23.30 -1.95
C LEU A 116 -12.47 22.91 -3.06
N PRO A 117 -13.47 22.07 -2.76
CA PRO A 117 -14.27 21.32 -3.75
C PRO A 117 -13.57 20.89 -5.06
N LEU A 118 -12.25 20.68 -5.03
CA LEU A 118 -11.50 20.31 -6.22
C LEU A 118 -11.50 18.79 -6.41
N PRO A 119 -11.46 18.30 -7.66
CA PRO A 119 -11.21 16.90 -7.95
C PRO A 119 -9.93 16.37 -7.26
N PRO A 120 -9.96 15.21 -6.57
CA PRO A 120 -8.82 14.66 -5.84
C PRO A 120 -7.57 14.46 -6.69
N PHE A 121 -7.74 14.19 -7.99
CA PHE A 121 -6.63 13.98 -8.92
C PHE A 121 -5.69 15.19 -9.02
N MET A 122 -6.18 16.40 -8.79
CA MET A 122 -5.33 17.60 -8.80
C MET A 122 -4.32 17.57 -7.65
N GLY A 123 -4.75 17.18 -6.45
CA GLY A 123 -3.86 17.02 -5.29
C GLY A 123 -2.85 15.89 -5.49
N MET A 124 -3.28 14.79 -6.12
CA MET A 124 -2.39 13.68 -6.50
C MET A 124 -1.34 14.10 -7.53
N MET A 125 -1.72 14.84 -8.57
CA MET A 125 -0.80 15.35 -9.59
C MET A 125 0.21 16.34 -9.01
N PHE A 126 -0.23 17.21 -8.09
CA PHE A 126 0.65 18.13 -7.39
C PHE A 126 1.71 17.40 -6.57
N GLY A 127 1.29 16.42 -5.75
CA GLY A 127 2.22 15.62 -4.96
C GLY A 127 3.18 14.79 -5.81
N LEU A 128 2.69 14.23 -6.93
CA LEU A 128 3.54 13.55 -7.91
C LEU A 128 4.59 14.49 -8.51
N GLY A 129 4.23 15.73 -8.85
CA GLY A 129 5.18 16.74 -9.33
C GLY A 129 6.31 17.01 -8.34
N LEU A 130 5.98 17.14 -7.04
CA LEU A 130 6.97 17.31 -5.98
C LEU A 130 7.88 16.08 -5.82
N LEU A 131 7.29 14.88 -5.87
CA LEU A 131 8.03 13.62 -5.85
C LEU A 131 9.00 13.50 -7.02
N MET A 132 8.57 13.86 -8.24
CA MET A 132 9.42 13.84 -9.44
C MET A 132 10.57 14.85 -9.33
N MET A 133 10.29 16.07 -8.87
CA MET A 133 11.35 17.06 -8.63
C MET A 133 12.38 16.54 -7.62
N LYS A 134 11.93 16.04 -6.46
CA LYS A 134 12.84 15.53 -5.43
C LYS A 134 13.58 14.27 -5.87
N GLY A 135 12.92 13.38 -6.60
CA GLY A 135 13.54 12.21 -7.23
C GLY A 135 14.64 12.59 -8.22
N TYR A 136 14.42 13.63 -9.04
CA TYR A 136 15.44 14.16 -9.93
C TYR A 136 16.65 14.72 -9.18
N TYR A 137 16.43 15.51 -8.12
CA TYR A 137 17.52 16.01 -7.27
C TYR A 137 18.30 14.86 -6.62
N LEU A 138 17.63 13.87 -6.02
CA LEU A 138 18.28 12.71 -5.41
C LEU A 138 19.10 11.91 -6.43
N LYS A 139 18.60 11.74 -7.67
CA LYS A 139 19.32 11.08 -8.76
C LYS A 139 20.58 11.85 -9.17
N LYS A 140 20.51 13.18 -9.22
CA LYS A 140 21.66 14.04 -9.54
C LYS A 140 22.71 14.02 -8.42
N LEU A 141 22.29 14.08 -7.16
CA LEU A 141 23.14 13.97 -5.98
C LEU A 141 23.81 12.59 -5.85
N GLY A 142 23.08 11.51 -6.16
CA GLY A 142 23.62 10.15 -6.16
C GLY A 142 24.68 9.93 -7.24
N ARG A 143 24.47 10.47 -8.45
CA ARG A 143 25.46 10.44 -9.55
C ARG A 143 26.76 11.20 -9.24
N SER A 144 26.72 12.21 -8.38
CA SER A 144 27.90 12.98 -7.97
C SER A 144 28.79 12.24 -6.96
N LYS A 145 28.33 11.13 -6.37
CA LYS A 145 29.05 10.34 -5.36
C LYS A 145 29.61 9.02 -5.87
N THR A 146 29.38 8.68 -7.13
CA THR A 146 30.06 7.57 -7.83
C THR A 146 31.25 8.15 -8.61
N PRO A 147 32.49 7.74 -8.31
CA PRO A 147 33.64 8.06 -9.16
C PRO A 147 33.49 7.45 -10.56
#